data_AF-F3UAS0-F1
#
_entry.id   AF-F3UAS0-F1
#
_cell.length_a   1.000
_cell.length_b   1.000
_cell.length_c   1.000
_cell.angle_alpha   90.00
_cell.angle_beta   90.00
_cell.angle_gamma   90.00
#
_symmetry.space_group_name_H-M   'P 1'
#
loop_
_entity.id
_entity.type
_entity.pdbx_description
1 polymer ?
#
loop_
_entity_poly.entity_id
_entity_poly.type
_entity_poly.pdbx_seq_one_letter_code
_entity_poly.pdbx_strand_id
1 'polypeptide(L)'
;MRKNSKKKHDSNSFRDIKKELYRQQKIKREELSMMAIQEKKKRTNLAFILLCLTISFTLFFGFYYLSLKVPNKDNAKHKEDKTVSSVSKESSTTQQDEPELEMDKKQKELKNKLVVEDEKKFAFKWTLDNFVELKIAKIGGWKNNPTLEEVITKYGKGSNVSFTENGLTLTYKTRVMDIEKNSLSDHPQEIRLGFFDPDSNGKEYYLITKSALFLDDSRYPVAAKEEFVFNWKPEDIDTLILGDRQRGKGGMTYQEVVERFGLPSYSNIHGNDTDFDPLSLSIQYINIRKSDTERKSDRVALIFRRQEDGSFCLADVSSEFDKDW
;
A
#
# COMPACT_ATOMS: atom_id res chain seq x y z
N MET A 1 34.66 -43.03 -50.86
CA MET A 1 33.35 -42.48 -50.40
C MET A 1 33.05 -43.08 -49.03
N ARG A 2 32.42 -42.46 -48.03
CA ARG A 2 31.93 -41.07 -47.80
C ARG A 2 32.12 -40.83 -46.29
N LYS A 3 32.84 -39.79 -45.84
CA LYS A 3 32.94 -39.46 -44.41
C LYS A 3 31.67 -38.72 -43.97
N ASN A 4 30.80 -39.36 -43.20
CA ASN A 4 29.65 -38.69 -42.58
C ASN A 4 30.12 -37.82 -41.41
N SER A 5 30.19 -36.50 -41.60
CA SER A 5 30.36 -35.56 -40.50
C SER A 5 29.03 -35.39 -39.76
N LYS A 6 28.90 -36.04 -38.59
CA LYS A 6 27.88 -35.67 -37.62
C LYS A 6 28.23 -34.27 -37.08
N LYS A 7 27.55 -33.23 -37.56
CA LYS A 7 27.58 -31.91 -36.94
C LYS A 7 27.24 -32.07 -35.45
N LYS A 8 28.19 -31.75 -34.56
CA LYS A 8 27.87 -31.50 -33.15
C LYS A 8 26.96 -30.28 -33.12
N HIS A 9 25.75 -30.42 -32.60
CA HIS A 9 24.85 -29.29 -32.41
C HIS A 9 25.32 -28.55 -31.15
N ASP A 10 25.67 -27.27 -31.27
CA ASP A 10 26.19 -26.50 -30.13
C ASP A 10 25.12 -26.31 -29.04
N SER A 11 25.25 -27.04 -27.94
CA SER A 11 24.37 -26.94 -26.77
C SER A 11 24.49 -25.58 -26.07
N ASN A 12 25.62 -24.88 -26.24
CA ASN A 12 25.78 -23.49 -25.78
C ASN A 12 24.83 -22.54 -26.54
N SER A 13 24.72 -22.67 -27.87
CA SER A 13 23.88 -21.79 -28.70
C SER A 13 22.42 -21.77 -28.23
N PHE A 14 21.83 -22.93 -27.94
CA PHE A 14 20.43 -23.01 -27.52
C PHE A 14 20.18 -22.38 -26.14
N ARG A 15 21.14 -22.52 -25.21
CA ARG A 15 21.08 -21.90 -23.89
C ARG A 15 21.19 -20.37 -23.98
N ASP A 16 22.04 -19.87 -24.86
CA ASP A 16 22.28 -18.45 -25.01
C ASP A 16 21.15 -17.76 -25.81
N ILE A 17 20.56 -18.43 -26.81
CA ILE A 17 19.29 -18.02 -27.44
C ILE A 17 18.16 -17.90 -26.40
N LYS A 18 18.01 -18.88 -25.49
CA LYS A 18 16.99 -18.83 -24.43
C LYS A 18 17.21 -17.67 -23.45
N LYS A 19 18.47 -17.35 -23.11
CA LYS A 19 18.81 -16.18 -22.28
C LYS A 19 18.47 -14.86 -22.98
N GLU A 20 18.79 -14.76 -24.27
CA GLU A 20 18.52 -13.54 -25.03
C GLU A 20 17.01 -13.34 -25.22
N LEU A 21 16.26 -14.39 -25.52
CA LEU A 21 14.79 -14.33 -25.58
C LEU A 21 14.18 -13.85 -24.25
N TYR A 22 14.74 -14.26 -23.12
CA TYR A 22 14.30 -13.82 -21.79
C TYR A 22 14.63 -12.34 -21.53
N ARG A 23 15.80 -11.85 -21.99
CA ARG A 23 16.16 -10.43 -21.93
C ARG A 23 15.20 -9.58 -22.78
N GLN A 24 14.97 -9.98 -24.02
CA GLN A 24 14.02 -9.33 -24.95
C GLN A 24 12.61 -9.24 -24.33
N GLN A 25 12.09 -10.33 -23.76
CA GLN A 25 10.79 -10.35 -23.08
C GLN A 25 10.74 -9.53 -21.79
N LYS A 26 11.88 -9.32 -21.12
CA LYS A 26 11.96 -8.45 -19.93
C LYS A 26 11.90 -6.98 -20.36
N ILE A 27 12.77 -6.57 -21.30
CA ILE A 27 12.81 -5.20 -21.84
C ILE A 27 11.43 -4.79 -22.37
N LYS A 28 10.80 -5.64 -23.20
CA LYS A 28 9.46 -5.35 -23.76
C LYS A 28 8.37 -5.19 -22.69
N ARG A 29 8.47 -5.90 -21.56
CA ARG A 29 7.55 -5.74 -20.42
C ARG A 29 7.82 -4.43 -19.65
N GLU A 30 9.08 -4.07 -19.48
CA GLU A 30 9.48 -2.81 -18.85
C GLU A 30 9.02 -1.62 -19.70
N GLU A 31 9.22 -1.64 -21.02
CA GLU A 31 8.70 -0.65 -21.98
C GLU A 31 7.17 -0.51 -21.92
N LEU A 32 6.42 -1.61 -21.97
CA LEU A 32 4.96 -1.61 -21.83
C LEU A 32 4.50 -1.01 -20.49
N SER A 33 5.19 -1.33 -19.39
CA SER A 33 4.88 -0.76 -18.08
C SER A 33 5.15 0.75 -18.01
N MET A 34 6.26 1.21 -18.61
CA MET A 34 6.62 2.63 -18.69
C MET A 34 5.65 3.41 -19.58
N MET A 35 5.23 2.86 -20.71
CA MET A 35 4.18 3.45 -21.55
C MET A 35 2.85 3.56 -20.80
N ALA A 36 2.42 2.52 -20.08
CA ALA A 36 1.20 2.55 -19.28
C ALA A 36 1.26 3.56 -18.12
N ILE A 37 2.39 3.68 -17.44
CA ILE A 37 2.64 4.72 -16.41
C ILE A 37 2.60 6.11 -17.02
N GLN A 38 3.24 6.31 -18.18
CA GLN A 38 3.25 7.59 -18.88
C GLN A 38 1.85 7.99 -19.39
N GLU A 39 1.07 7.03 -19.90
CA GLU A 39 -0.32 7.28 -20.32
C GLU A 39 -1.22 7.60 -19.13
N LYS A 40 -1.10 6.85 -18.02
CA LYS A 40 -1.79 7.15 -16.77
C LYS A 40 -1.45 8.56 -16.29
N LYS A 41 -0.17 8.96 -16.29
CA LYS A 41 0.30 10.30 -15.94
C LYS A 41 -0.26 11.39 -16.87
N LYS A 42 -0.33 11.14 -18.18
CA LYS A 42 -0.98 12.05 -19.14
C LYS A 42 -2.48 12.21 -18.85
N ARG A 43 -3.21 11.11 -18.61
CA ARG A 43 -4.64 11.13 -18.29
C ARG A 43 -4.92 11.85 -16.96
N THR A 44 -4.11 11.64 -15.91
CA THR A 44 -4.27 12.35 -14.63
C THR A 44 -3.96 13.84 -14.77
N ASN A 45 -2.91 14.22 -15.51
CA ASN A 45 -2.60 15.63 -15.75
C ASN A 45 -3.71 16.33 -16.55
N LEU A 46 -4.28 15.67 -17.56
CA LEU A 46 -5.41 16.20 -18.33
C LEU A 46 -6.66 16.39 -17.45
N ALA A 47 -6.99 15.41 -16.61
CA ALA A 47 -8.10 15.50 -15.67
C ALA A 47 -7.91 16.63 -14.65
N PHE A 48 -6.68 16.82 -14.16
CA PHE A 48 -6.33 17.92 -13.26
C PHE A 48 -6.47 19.29 -13.95
N ILE A 49 -6.00 19.42 -15.19
CA ILE A 49 -6.18 20.66 -15.99
C ILE A 49 -7.68 20.97 -16.19
N LEU A 50 -8.51 19.97 -16.53
CA LEU A 50 -9.96 20.18 -16.62
C LEU A 50 -10.56 20.61 -15.27
N LEU A 51 -10.14 20.01 -14.16
CA LEU A 51 -10.61 20.39 -12.82
C LEU A 51 -10.22 21.83 -12.46
N CYS A 52 -8.99 22.26 -12.78
CA CYS A 52 -8.57 23.65 -12.59
C CYS A 52 -9.37 24.63 -13.47
N LEU A 53 -9.70 24.24 -14.71
CA LEU A 53 -10.53 25.04 -15.61
C LEU A 53 -11.99 25.15 -15.12
N THR A 54 -12.60 24.06 -14.62
CA THR A 54 -13.97 24.12 -14.08
C THR A 54 -14.03 24.94 -12.80
N ILE A 55 -13.06 24.80 -11.88
CA ILE A 55 -12.96 25.64 -10.68
C ILE A 55 -12.76 27.12 -11.06
N SER A 56 -11.89 27.42 -12.03
CA SER A 56 -11.69 28.79 -12.51
C SER A 56 -12.96 29.37 -13.11
N PHE A 57 -13.73 28.57 -13.87
CA PHE A 57 -15.00 28.98 -14.45
C PHE A 57 -16.07 29.23 -13.37
N THR A 58 -16.21 28.35 -12.37
CA THR A 58 -17.18 28.55 -11.28
C THR A 58 -16.83 29.75 -10.40
N LEU A 59 -15.55 30.03 -10.16
CA LEU A 59 -15.13 31.24 -9.47
C LEU A 59 -15.42 32.49 -10.30
N PHE A 60 -15.02 32.51 -11.58
CA PHE A 60 -15.20 33.69 -12.45
C PHE A 60 -16.67 34.07 -12.63
N PHE A 61 -17.55 33.09 -12.91
CA PHE A 61 -18.98 33.34 -13.06
C PHE A 61 -19.73 33.44 -11.72
N GLY A 62 -19.30 32.72 -10.68
CA GLY A 62 -19.89 32.81 -9.34
C GLY A 62 -19.74 34.19 -8.72
N PHE A 63 -18.54 34.78 -8.79
CA PHE A 63 -18.33 36.16 -8.37
C PHE A 63 -19.09 37.17 -9.24
N TYR A 64 -19.21 36.94 -10.55
CA TYR A 64 -19.96 37.81 -11.45
C TYR A 64 -21.47 37.82 -11.10
N TYR A 65 -22.05 36.65 -10.83
CA TYR A 65 -23.47 36.52 -10.48
C TYR A 65 -23.78 37.07 -9.09
N LEU A 66 -22.83 37.00 -8.14
CA LEU A 66 -22.96 37.59 -6.81
C LEU A 66 -22.81 39.12 -6.84
N SER A 67 -21.92 39.64 -7.68
CA SER A 67 -21.67 41.08 -7.84
C SER A 67 -22.88 41.85 -8.41
N LEU A 68 -23.75 41.19 -9.18
CA LEU A 68 -25.00 41.78 -9.68
C LEU A 68 -26.09 41.96 -8.61
N LYS A 69 -25.88 41.50 -7.37
CA LYS A 69 -26.86 41.56 -6.27
C LYS A 69 -26.51 42.52 -5.12
N VAL A 70 -25.45 43.32 -5.23
CA VAL A 70 -25.05 44.29 -4.20
C VAL A 70 -25.40 45.72 -4.64
N PRO A 71 -26.26 46.46 -3.91
CA PRO A 71 -26.48 47.89 -4.16
C PRO A 71 -25.25 48.72 -3.78
N ASN A 72 -24.93 49.73 -4.59
CA ASN A 72 -23.75 50.58 -4.43
C ASN A 72 -23.56 51.17 -3.03
N LYS A 73 -22.31 51.13 -2.55
CA LYS A 73 -21.73 52.10 -1.62
C LYS A 73 -20.28 52.45 -2.01
N ASP A 74 -20.19 53.48 -2.84
CA ASP A 74 -19.25 54.60 -2.78
C ASP A 74 -17.84 54.43 -2.14
N ASN A 75 -16.85 54.68 -2.99
CA ASN A 75 -15.71 55.59 -2.74
C ASN A 75 -14.64 55.22 -1.68
N ALA A 76 -13.57 54.59 -2.16
CA ALA A 76 -12.20 54.98 -1.78
C ALA A 76 -11.24 54.80 -2.97
N LYS A 77 -10.38 55.79 -3.23
CA LYS A 77 -9.43 55.80 -4.37
C LYS A 77 -8.09 55.21 -3.94
N HIS A 78 -7.41 54.48 -4.82
CA HIS A 78 -5.96 54.66 -5.04
C HIS A 78 -5.52 54.15 -6.42
N LYS A 79 -4.86 55.04 -7.18
CA LYS A 79 -3.86 54.78 -8.24
C LYS A 79 -2.62 54.10 -7.61
N GLU A 80 -1.66 53.46 -8.27
CA GLU A 80 -1.27 53.24 -9.69
C GLU A 80 -0.30 52.01 -9.69
N ASP A 81 0.01 51.26 -10.76
CA ASP A 81 -0.46 51.23 -12.16
C ASP A 81 -0.26 49.82 -12.78
N LYS A 82 -0.37 49.67 -14.11
CA LYS A 82 0.02 48.47 -14.89
C LYS A 82 1.21 48.71 -15.81
N THR A 83 2.25 47.88 -15.68
CA THR A 83 3.04 47.46 -16.87
C THR A 83 3.42 45.98 -16.79
N VAL A 84 2.81 45.18 -17.65
CA VAL A 84 3.27 43.82 -17.95
C VAL A 84 4.35 43.92 -19.03
N SER A 85 5.49 43.26 -18.83
CA SER A 85 6.45 43.00 -19.90
C SER A 85 6.93 41.55 -19.82
N SER A 86 6.50 40.76 -20.80
CA SER A 86 6.90 39.38 -20.99
C SER A 86 8.01 39.29 -22.03
N VAL A 87 9.22 38.87 -21.65
CA VAL A 87 10.22 38.35 -22.61
C VAL A 87 10.94 37.15 -21.99
N SER A 88 10.70 35.97 -22.55
CA SER A 88 11.50 34.78 -22.27
C SER A 88 12.91 34.92 -22.87
N LYS A 89 13.94 34.47 -22.16
CA LYS A 89 15.22 34.11 -22.79
C LYS A 89 15.87 32.96 -22.03
N GLU A 90 16.18 31.89 -22.76
CA GLU A 90 16.72 30.65 -22.23
C GLU A 90 18.25 30.72 -22.01
N SER A 91 18.73 29.72 -21.27
CA SER A 91 20.11 29.21 -21.23
C SER A 91 21.14 30.04 -20.45
N SER A 92 21.57 29.48 -19.32
CA SER A 92 22.97 29.03 -19.17
C SER A 92 23.08 28.01 -18.03
N THR A 93 23.65 26.85 -18.32
CA THR A 93 23.95 25.81 -17.34
C THR A 93 25.02 26.30 -16.37
N THR A 94 24.64 26.53 -15.12
CA THR A 94 25.60 26.67 -14.01
C THR A 94 25.18 25.68 -12.93
N GLN A 95 26.07 24.76 -12.56
CA GLN A 95 25.92 24.01 -11.31
C GLN A 95 26.24 24.98 -10.16
N GLN A 96 25.23 25.75 -9.75
CA GLN A 96 25.22 26.35 -8.43
C GLN A 96 24.53 25.36 -7.51
N ASP A 97 25.19 25.02 -6.41
CA ASP A 97 24.50 24.38 -5.28
C ASP A 97 23.42 25.35 -4.80
N GLU A 98 22.15 25.04 -5.10
CA GLU A 98 21.05 25.80 -4.52
C GLU A 98 21.14 25.72 -2.98
N PRO A 99 20.91 26.83 -2.26
CA PRO A 99 20.95 26.80 -0.80
C PRO A 99 19.87 25.84 -0.27
N GLU A 100 20.30 24.74 0.37
CA GLU A 100 19.43 23.74 1.02
C GLU A 100 18.41 24.49 1.90
N LEU A 101 17.12 24.37 1.57
CA LEU A 101 16.09 25.17 2.21
C LEU A 101 16.01 24.81 3.70
N GLU A 102 15.66 25.78 4.55
CA GLU A 102 15.59 25.57 6.00
C GLU A 102 14.65 24.39 6.37
N MET A 103 13.61 24.17 5.55
CA MET A 103 12.69 23.04 5.65
C MET A 103 13.36 21.69 5.33
N ASP A 104 14.20 21.62 4.31
CA ASP A 104 14.91 20.38 3.93
C ASP A 104 15.87 19.96 5.04
N LYS A 105 16.60 20.93 5.62
CA LYS A 105 17.46 20.72 6.76
C LYS A 105 16.70 20.19 7.99
N LYS A 106 15.55 20.81 8.33
CA LYS A 106 14.68 20.35 9.42
C LYS A 106 14.16 18.93 9.19
N GLN A 107 13.69 18.61 7.98
CA GLN A 107 13.24 17.26 7.62
C GLN A 107 14.36 16.22 7.71
N LYS A 108 15.58 16.57 7.31
CA LYS A 108 16.79 15.72 7.38
C LYS A 108 17.20 15.44 8.84
N GLU A 109 17.21 16.46 9.70
CA GLU A 109 17.45 16.29 11.14
C GLU A 109 16.37 15.42 11.81
N LEU A 110 15.10 15.66 11.47
CA LEU A 110 13.97 14.87 11.99
C LEU A 110 14.02 13.42 11.49
N LYS A 111 14.35 13.17 10.22
CA LYS A 111 14.51 11.82 9.66
C LYS A 111 15.53 10.98 10.44
N ASN A 112 16.68 11.56 10.80
CA ASN A 112 17.71 10.86 11.58
C ASN A 112 17.23 10.51 13.01
N LYS A 113 16.31 11.30 13.58
CA LYS A 113 15.66 10.99 14.86
C LYS A 113 14.64 9.84 14.72
N LEU A 114 13.87 9.81 13.63
CA LEU A 114 12.73 8.90 13.45
C LEU A 114 13.07 7.53 12.85
N VAL A 115 14.14 7.43 12.07
CA VAL A 115 14.47 6.24 11.27
C VAL A 115 15.77 5.57 11.76
N VAL A 116 15.83 4.24 11.66
CA VAL A 116 17.08 3.48 11.87
C VAL A 116 18.01 3.71 10.67
N GLU A 117 19.17 4.34 10.89
CA GLU A 117 20.11 4.73 9.82
C GLU A 117 20.65 3.55 9.01
N ASP A 118 20.92 2.43 9.67
CA ASP A 118 21.35 1.18 9.05
C ASP A 118 20.15 0.24 8.93
N GLU A 119 19.58 0.14 7.73
CA GLU A 119 18.46 -0.76 7.42
C GLU A 119 18.75 -2.22 7.82
N LYS A 120 20.02 -2.64 7.90
CA LYS A 120 20.39 -4.01 8.35
C LYS A 120 20.22 -4.23 9.85
N LYS A 121 20.10 -3.15 10.63
CA LYS A 121 19.83 -3.17 12.09
C LYS A 121 18.36 -2.94 12.41
N PHE A 122 17.53 -2.60 11.44
CA PHE A 122 16.09 -2.53 11.64
C PHE A 122 15.54 -3.94 11.91
N ALA A 123 14.74 -4.06 12.97
CA ALA A 123 14.02 -5.29 13.30
C ALA A 123 12.53 -4.95 13.44
N PHE A 124 11.68 -5.66 12.72
CA PHE A 124 10.24 -5.51 12.82
C PHE A 124 9.77 -6.15 14.15
N LYS A 125 9.11 -5.36 15.00
CA LYS A 125 8.66 -5.76 16.36
C LYS A 125 7.17 -5.52 16.60
N TRP A 126 6.41 -5.20 15.55
CA TRP A 126 4.98 -5.00 15.67
C TRP A 126 4.28 -6.36 15.78
N THR A 127 3.26 -6.40 16.63
CA THR A 127 2.33 -7.51 16.82
C THR A 127 0.91 -7.00 16.63
N LEU A 128 -0.06 -7.89 16.41
CA LEU A 128 -1.47 -7.50 16.37
C LEU A 128 -1.89 -6.78 17.66
N ASP A 129 -1.45 -7.27 18.81
CA ASP A 129 -1.84 -6.71 20.11
C ASP A 129 -1.33 -5.27 20.25
N ASN A 130 -0.04 -5.01 19.96
CA ASN A 130 0.52 -3.65 20.00
C ASN A 130 -0.12 -2.73 18.97
N PHE A 131 -0.45 -3.23 17.77
CA PHE A 131 -1.15 -2.46 16.75
C PHE A 131 -2.58 -2.10 17.17
N VAL A 132 -3.31 -3.02 17.80
CA VAL A 132 -4.68 -2.79 18.31
C VAL A 132 -4.67 -1.91 19.55
N GLU A 133 -3.69 -2.04 20.44
CA GLU A 133 -3.51 -1.19 21.63
C GLU A 133 -3.31 0.28 21.24
N LEU A 134 -2.61 0.55 20.13
CA LEU A 134 -2.43 1.89 19.60
C LEU A 134 -3.77 2.47 19.12
N LYS A 135 -4.43 3.25 19.98
CA LYS A 135 -5.70 3.92 19.68
C LYS A 135 -5.50 5.29 19.03
N ILE A 136 -6.45 5.65 18.19
CA ILE A 136 -6.63 6.97 17.58
C ILE A 136 -8.00 7.45 18.03
N ALA A 137 -8.11 8.65 18.59
CA ALA A 137 -9.39 9.24 18.94
C ALA A 137 -10.21 9.56 17.69
N LYS A 138 -11.52 9.73 17.89
CA LYS A 138 -12.47 9.99 16.81
C LYS A 138 -12.16 11.31 16.09
N ILE A 139 -12.62 11.42 14.85
CA ILE A 139 -12.42 12.57 13.96
C ILE A 139 -12.70 13.88 14.72
N GLY A 140 -11.73 14.80 14.70
CA GLY A 140 -11.75 16.08 15.45
C GLY A 140 -11.08 16.04 16.84
N GLY A 141 -10.72 14.86 17.36
CA GLY A 141 -10.14 14.66 18.70
C GLY A 141 -8.62 14.55 18.77
N TRP A 142 -7.87 15.02 17.77
CA TRP A 142 -6.43 14.71 17.60
C TRP A 142 -5.53 15.06 18.79
N LYS A 143 -5.93 16.04 19.63
CA LYS A 143 -5.20 16.44 20.85
C LYS A 143 -5.06 15.32 21.89
N ASN A 144 -5.90 14.30 21.82
CA ASN A 144 -5.86 13.13 22.71
C ASN A 144 -5.17 11.92 22.06
N ASN A 145 -4.60 12.08 20.87
CA ASN A 145 -3.93 10.99 20.15
C ASN A 145 -2.47 10.88 20.58
N PRO A 146 -1.89 9.67 20.54
CA PRO A 146 -0.45 9.48 20.77
C PRO A 146 0.38 10.40 19.89
N THR A 147 1.32 11.10 20.52
CA THR A 147 2.32 11.90 19.83
C THR A 147 3.36 11.02 19.14
N LEU A 148 4.05 11.58 18.17
CA LEU A 148 5.17 10.91 17.50
C LEU A 148 6.29 10.53 18.48
N GLU A 149 6.56 11.35 19.50
CA GLU A 149 7.57 11.07 20.51
C GLU A 149 7.17 9.89 21.40
N GLU A 150 5.91 9.81 21.84
CA GLU A 150 5.39 8.65 22.59
C GLU A 150 5.45 7.36 21.75
N VAL A 151 5.07 7.43 20.47
CA VAL A 151 5.12 6.28 19.56
C VAL A 151 6.56 5.81 19.32
N ILE A 152 7.49 6.71 19.04
CA ILE A 152 8.92 6.37 18.85
C ILE A 152 9.53 5.84 20.16
N THR A 153 9.13 6.38 21.31
CA THR A 153 9.61 5.92 22.63
C THR A 153 9.11 4.52 22.95
N LYS A 154 7.83 4.22 22.69
CA LYS A 154 7.23 2.91 23.01
C LYS A 154 7.54 1.81 21.99
N TYR A 155 7.49 2.13 20.69
CA TYR A 155 7.61 1.13 19.61
C TYR A 155 8.93 1.22 18.83
N GLY A 156 9.79 2.19 19.14
CA GLY A 156 11.09 2.39 18.51
C GLY A 156 11.02 3.14 17.19
N LYS A 157 12.19 3.40 16.60
CA LYS A 157 12.35 4.06 15.29
C LYS A 157 11.77 3.22 14.15
N GLY A 158 11.24 3.90 13.13
CA GLY A 158 10.77 3.29 11.90
C GLY A 158 11.91 2.81 10.98
N SER A 159 11.54 2.06 9.94
CA SER A 159 12.43 1.72 8.82
C SER A 159 12.45 2.81 7.75
N ASN A 160 11.43 3.67 7.68
CA ASN A 160 11.41 4.83 6.79
C ASN A 160 10.45 5.92 7.31
N VAL A 161 10.61 7.15 6.81
CA VAL A 161 9.66 8.26 7.00
C VAL A 161 9.49 9.03 5.68
N SER A 162 8.25 9.39 5.37
CA SER A 162 7.92 10.30 4.27
C SER A 162 7.18 11.52 4.79
N PHE A 163 7.66 12.72 4.47
CA PHE A 163 7.02 13.97 4.86
C PHE A 163 5.88 14.35 3.90
N THR A 164 4.90 15.07 4.44
CA THR A 164 3.83 15.74 3.71
C THR A 164 3.80 17.21 4.14
N GLU A 165 2.96 18.03 3.50
CA GLU A 165 2.88 19.48 3.77
C GLU A 165 2.60 19.78 5.26
N ASN A 166 1.68 19.02 5.88
CA ASN A 166 1.23 19.23 7.26
C ASN A 166 1.43 17.97 8.14
N GLY A 167 2.50 17.21 7.92
CA GLY A 167 2.68 15.95 8.63
C GLY A 167 3.75 15.01 8.09
N LEU A 168 3.69 13.76 8.53
CA LEU A 168 4.56 12.69 8.06
C LEU A 168 3.90 11.32 8.16
N THR A 169 4.42 10.34 7.42
CA THR A 169 4.09 8.92 7.61
C THR A 169 5.34 8.18 8.05
N LEU A 170 5.31 7.67 9.28
CA LEU A 170 6.32 6.75 9.80
C LEU A 170 5.99 5.33 9.33
N THR A 171 6.97 4.64 8.76
CA THR A 171 6.80 3.28 8.24
C THR A 171 7.72 2.33 8.98
N TYR A 172 7.17 1.18 9.39
CA TYR A 172 7.90 0.02 9.89
C TYR A 172 7.69 -1.10 8.88
N LYS A 173 8.76 -1.59 8.25
CA LYS A 173 8.66 -2.58 7.17
C LYS A 173 9.76 -3.62 7.25
N THR A 174 9.38 -4.90 7.25
CA THR A 174 10.34 -6.01 7.13
C THR A 174 11.07 -5.93 5.78
N ARG A 175 12.37 -6.23 5.75
CA ARG A 175 13.10 -6.25 4.47
C ARG A 175 12.75 -7.51 3.70
N VAL A 176 12.68 -7.44 2.37
CA VAL A 176 12.42 -8.62 1.50
C VAL A 176 13.43 -9.75 1.74
N MET A 177 14.67 -9.42 2.12
CA MET A 177 15.71 -10.38 2.45
C MET A 177 15.55 -11.06 3.82
N ASP A 178 14.76 -10.47 4.73
CA ASP A 178 14.50 -11.00 6.08
C ASP A 178 13.17 -11.77 6.13
N ILE A 179 12.37 -11.72 5.06
CA ILE A 179 11.28 -12.67 4.85
C ILE A 179 11.95 -14.05 4.73
N GLU A 180 11.71 -14.92 5.72
CA GLU A 180 12.14 -16.30 5.61
C GLU A 180 11.58 -16.90 4.32
N LYS A 181 12.33 -17.81 3.65
CA LYS A 181 11.84 -18.46 2.41
C LYS A 181 10.56 -19.29 2.61
N ASN A 182 10.13 -19.47 3.85
CA ASN A 182 8.94 -20.16 4.30
C ASN A 182 7.98 -19.23 5.08
N SER A 183 8.23 -17.91 5.09
CA SER A 183 7.40 -16.95 5.81
C SER A 183 6.00 -16.91 5.22
N LEU A 184 5.00 -16.69 6.08
CA LEU A 184 3.57 -16.91 5.84
C LEU A 184 3.01 -16.02 4.72
N SER A 185 3.76 -14.98 4.35
CA SER A 185 3.48 -14.04 3.28
C SER A 185 4.73 -13.77 2.43
N ASP A 186 4.63 -13.96 1.11
CA ASP A 186 5.61 -13.50 0.09
C ASP A 186 5.77 -11.96 0.07
N HIS A 187 5.01 -11.24 0.90
CA HIS A 187 5.01 -9.80 1.02
C HIS A 187 5.55 -9.37 2.39
N PRO A 188 6.49 -8.40 2.43
CA PRO A 188 7.03 -7.91 3.69
C PRO A 188 5.95 -7.24 4.53
N GLN A 189 5.85 -7.65 5.81
CA GLN A 189 4.97 -7.03 6.79
C GLN A 189 5.25 -5.53 6.91
N GLU A 190 4.19 -4.73 7.04
CA GLU A 190 4.28 -3.27 7.01
C GLU A 190 3.25 -2.60 7.90
N ILE A 191 3.71 -1.76 8.83
CA ILE A 191 2.86 -0.82 9.59
C ILE A 191 3.16 0.60 9.11
N ARG A 192 2.11 1.36 8.79
CA ARG A 192 2.19 2.79 8.49
C ARG A 192 1.44 3.58 9.56
N LEU A 193 2.08 4.59 10.12
CA LEU A 193 1.50 5.52 11.09
C LEU A 193 1.59 6.94 10.51
N GLY A 194 0.44 7.54 10.21
CA GLY A 194 0.34 8.90 9.69
C GLY A 194 0.14 9.89 10.84
N PHE A 195 0.95 10.94 10.87
CA PHE A 195 0.94 11.98 11.89
C PHE A 195 0.65 13.35 11.28
N PHE A 196 -0.12 14.15 11.99
CA PHE A 196 -0.50 15.52 11.65
C PHE A 196 0.27 16.52 12.53
N ASP A 197 0.85 17.53 11.90
CA ASP A 197 1.40 18.72 12.56
C ASP A 197 0.35 19.84 12.46
N PRO A 198 -0.31 20.22 13.57
CA PRO A 198 -1.39 21.21 13.55
C PRO A 198 -0.91 22.64 13.33
N ASP A 199 0.37 22.92 13.59
CA ASP A 199 0.95 24.26 13.55
C ASP A 199 1.91 24.45 12.35
N SER A 200 2.14 23.39 11.56
CA SER A 200 3.12 23.29 10.47
C SER A 200 4.52 23.77 10.87
N ASN A 201 4.90 23.57 12.14
CA ASN A 201 6.12 24.11 12.75
C ASN A 201 7.20 23.05 13.05
N GLY A 202 6.90 21.77 12.86
CA GLY A 202 7.78 20.63 13.03
C GLY A 202 8.07 20.22 14.47
N LYS A 203 7.33 20.73 15.46
CA LYS A 203 7.55 20.43 16.89
C LYS A 203 6.69 19.28 17.41
N GLU A 204 5.39 19.32 17.14
CA GLU A 204 4.42 18.36 17.63
C GLU A 204 3.72 17.64 16.48
N TYR A 205 3.50 16.35 16.64
CA TYR A 205 2.96 15.47 15.61
C TYR A 205 2.02 14.47 16.28
N TYR A 206 0.73 14.51 15.91
CA TYR A 206 -0.32 13.69 16.51
C TYR A 206 -0.73 12.58 15.56
N LEU A 207 -0.79 11.33 16.04
CA LEU A 207 -1.20 10.18 15.22
C LEU A 207 -2.64 10.39 14.72
N ILE A 208 -2.87 10.36 13.41
CA ILE A 208 -4.21 10.51 12.81
C ILE A 208 -4.64 9.30 11.98
N THR A 209 -3.71 8.49 11.50
CA THR A 209 -4.01 7.25 10.77
C THR A 209 -3.03 6.14 11.18
N LYS A 210 -3.50 4.90 11.18
CA LYS A 210 -2.65 3.70 11.25
C LYS A 210 -3.15 2.70 10.22
N SER A 211 -2.24 1.94 9.62
CA SER A 211 -2.60 0.79 8.80
C SER A 211 -1.60 -0.35 8.97
N ALA A 212 -2.12 -1.56 8.93
CA ALA A 212 -1.35 -2.80 8.83
C ALA A 212 -1.51 -3.39 7.43
N LEU A 213 -0.42 -3.86 6.84
CA LEU A 213 -0.41 -4.68 5.63
C LEU A 213 0.44 -5.91 5.88
N PHE A 214 -0.09 -7.08 5.54
CA PHE A 214 0.60 -8.37 5.68
C PHE A 214 1.15 -8.62 7.08
N LEU A 215 0.43 -8.19 8.13
CA LEU A 215 0.85 -8.43 9.51
C LEU A 215 0.57 -9.90 9.86
N ASP A 216 1.60 -10.62 10.26
CA ASP A 216 1.46 -12.01 10.70
C ASP A 216 1.16 -12.08 12.20
N ASP A 217 0.44 -13.11 12.63
CA ASP A 217 0.20 -13.39 14.05
C ASP A 217 0.10 -14.89 14.30
N SER A 218 0.76 -15.37 15.36
CA SER A 218 0.85 -16.80 15.68
C SER A 218 -0.48 -17.46 16.04
N ARG A 219 -1.54 -16.69 16.31
CA ARG A 219 -2.91 -17.18 16.49
C ARG A 219 -3.58 -17.62 15.19
N TYR A 220 -3.05 -17.23 14.03
CA TYR A 220 -3.58 -17.57 12.71
C TYR A 220 -2.52 -18.28 11.83
N PRO A 221 -2.02 -19.45 12.25
CA PRO A 221 -0.97 -20.16 11.53
C PRO A 221 -1.44 -20.66 10.15
N VAL A 222 -0.47 -20.98 9.30
CA VAL A 222 -0.66 -21.68 8.02
C VAL A 222 -0.08 -23.08 8.12
N ALA A 223 -0.54 -24.00 7.28
CA ALA A 223 0.05 -25.33 7.18
C ALA A 223 1.50 -25.25 6.70
N ALA A 224 2.39 -26.12 7.21
CA ALA A 224 3.68 -26.33 6.58
C ALA A 224 3.46 -26.80 5.14
N LYS A 225 4.34 -26.40 4.21
CA LYS A 225 4.15 -26.61 2.78
C LYS A 225 4.04 -28.10 2.39
N GLU A 226 4.73 -28.95 3.12
CA GLU A 226 4.75 -30.39 2.98
C GLU A 226 3.54 -31.08 3.64
N GLU A 227 2.83 -30.37 4.53
CA GLU A 227 1.66 -30.85 5.30
C GLU A 227 0.33 -30.31 4.76
N PHE A 228 0.36 -29.27 3.91
CA PHE A 228 -0.83 -28.67 3.33
C PHE A 228 -1.58 -29.64 2.41
N VAL A 229 -2.82 -29.96 2.77
CA VAL A 229 -3.75 -30.74 1.94
C VAL A 229 -4.98 -29.89 1.62
N PHE A 230 -5.30 -29.77 0.34
CA PHE A 230 -6.49 -29.04 -0.10
C PHE A 230 -7.72 -29.96 -0.03
N ASN A 231 -8.55 -29.76 0.99
CA ASN A 231 -9.72 -30.60 1.29
C ASN A 231 -11.07 -30.03 0.80
N TRP A 232 -11.07 -28.83 0.22
CA TRP A 232 -12.29 -28.12 -0.19
C TRP A 232 -12.94 -28.73 -1.43
N LYS A 233 -14.27 -28.78 -1.43
CA LYS A 233 -15.10 -29.06 -2.61
C LYS A 233 -15.97 -27.84 -2.95
N PRO A 234 -16.52 -27.75 -4.18
CA PRO A 234 -17.48 -26.70 -4.53
C PRO A 234 -18.67 -26.63 -3.57
N GLU A 235 -19.21 -27.79 -3.18
CA GLU A 235 -20.37 -27.89 -2.27
C GLU A 235 -20.08 -27.38 -0.85
N ASP A 236 -18.82 -27.34 -0.42
CA ASP A 236 -18.47 -26.82 0.91
C ASP A 236 -18.68 -25.31 1.01
N ILE A 237 -18.61 -24.56 -0.09
CA ILE A 237 -18.79 -23.10 -0.11
C ILE A 237 -20.20 -22.72 0.34
N ASP A 238 -21.22 -23.44 -0.13
CA ASP A 238 -22.64 -23.20 0.20
C ASP A 238 -22.97 -23.49 1.68
N THR A 239 -22.07 -24.16 2.40
CA THR A 239 -22.24 -24.47 3.83
C THR A 239 -21.56 -23.47 4.77
N LEU A 240 -20.89 -22.44 4.23
CA LEU A 240 -20.26 -21.40 5.03
C LEU A 240 -21.29 -20.39 5.53
N ILE A 241 -21.29 -20.11 6.83
CA ILE A 241 -22.12 -19.04 7.40
C ILE A 241 -21.36 -17.72 7.25
N LEU A 242 -21.82 -16.89 6.32
CA LEU A 242 -21.32 -15.52 6.12
C LEU A 242 -22.04 -14.55 7.07
N GLY A 243 -21.27 -13.74 7.77
CA GLY A 243 -21.78 -12.63 8.58
C GLY A 243 -22.00 -11.36 7.76
N ASP A 244 -22.23 -10.24 8.46
CA ASP A 244 -22.23 -8.92 7.83
C ASP A 244 -20.94 -8.66 7.03
N ARG A 245 -21.04 -8.19 5.79
CA ARG A 245 -19.86 -8.05 4.91
C ARG A 245 -18.83 -7.02 5.40
N GLN A 246 -19.26 -6.02 6.17
CA GLN A 246 -18.37 -4.97 6.68
C GLN A 246 -17.71 -5.38 8.00
N ARG A 247 -18.45 -6.08 8.88
CA ARG A 247 -18.05 -6.39 10.26
C ARG A 247 -17.91 -7.87 10.59
N GLY A 248 -18.25 -8.80 9.71
CA GLY A 248 -18.22 -10.26 9.94
C GLY A 248 -19.23 -10.78 10.96
N LYS A 249 -20.02 -9.91 11.59
CA LYS A 249 -20.93 -10.27 12.69
C LYS A 249 -21.95 -11.31 12.24
N GLY A 250 -22.02 -12.44 12.95
CA GLY A 250 -22.91 -13.56 12.66
C GLY A 250 -22.33 -14.62 11.71
N GLY A 251 -21.11 -14.44 11.19
CA GLY A 251 -20.41 -15.43 10.38
C GLY A 251 -19.57 -16.40 11.22
N MET A 252 -19.15 -17.51 10.60
CA MET A 252 -18.26 -18.50 11.22
C MET A 252 -16.96 -17.86 11.70
N THR A 253 -16.47 -18.26 12.86
CA THR A 253 -15.15 -17.90 13.35
C THR A 253 -14.04 -18.54 12.50
N TYR A 254 -12.84 -17.96 12.53
CA TYR A 254 -11.65 -18.58 11.93
C TYR A 254 -11.42 -20.00 12.46
N GLN A 255 -11.64 -20.23 13.76
CA GLN A 255 -11.46 -21.51 14.43
C GLN A 255 -12.38 -22.59 13.83
N GLU A 256 -13.68 -22.32 13.70
CA GLU A 256 -14.64 -23.28 13.09
C GLU A 256 -14.29 -23.64 11.65
N VAL A 257 -13.74 -22.69 10.88
CA VAL A 257 -13.26 -22.95 9.51
C VAL A 257 -12.02 -23.82 9.51
N VAL A 258 -11.04 -23.56 10.39
CA VAL A 258 -9.82 -24.38 10.49
C VAL A 258 -10.10 -25.78 11.03
N GLU A 259 -10.99 -25.92 12.01
CA GLU A 259 -11.41 -27.22 12.55
C GLU A 259 -12.05 -28.11 11.47
N ARG A 260 -12.77 -27.50 10.51
CA ARG A 260 -13.43 -28.22 9.43
C ARG A 260 -12.54 -28.48 8.20
N PHE A 261 -11.69 -27.53 7.81
CA PHE A 261 -10.96 -27.57 6.54
C PHE A 261 -9.44 -27.72 6.67
N GLY A 262 -8.91 -27.70 7.90
CA GLY A 262 -7.48 -27.67 8.20
C GLY A 262 -6.89 -26.27 8.16
N LEU A 263 -5.57 -26.16 8.34
CA LEU A 263 -4.88 -24.88 8.25
C LEU A 263 -4.81 -24.36 6.81
N PRO A 264 -4.92 -23.04 6.57
CA PRO A 264 -4.78 -22.45 5.25
C PRO A 264 -3.33 -22.58 4.74
N SER A 265 -3.12 -22.38 3.44
CA SER A 265 -1.78 -22.27 2.83
C SER A 265 -1.14 -20.88 2.97
N TYR A 266 -1.94 -19.88 3.35
CA TYR A 266 -1.55 -18.48 3.46
C TYR A 266 -2.51 -17.77 4.42
N SER A 267 -1.99 -16.89 5.28
CA SER A 267 -2.76 -16.02 6.16
C SER A 267 -2.06 -14.67 6.28
N ASN A 268 -2.82 -13.59 6.44
CA ASN A 268 -2.28 -12.30 6.89
C ASN A 268 -3.39 -11.39 7.45
N ILE A 269 -2.99 -10.42 8.27
CA ILE A 269 -3.86 -9.37 8.79
C ILE A 269 -3.58 -8.04 8.09
N HIS A 270 -4.64 -7.33 7.71
CA HIS A 270 -4.54 -6.01 7.09
C HIS A 270 -5.71 -5.09 7.43
N GLY A 271 -5.54 -3.78 7.24
CA GLY A 271 -6.56 -2.75 7.47
C GLY A 271 -6.17 -1.72 8.53
N ASN A 272 -7.12 -0.89 8.94
CA ASN A 272 -6.84 0.30 9.76
C ASN A 272 -7.24 0.18 11.25
N ASP A 273 -8.02 -0.83 11.65
CA ASP A 273 -8.57 -1.01 13.02
C ASP A 273 -9.35 0.22 13.51
N THR A 274 -10.42 0.55 12.78
CA THR A 274 -11.35 1.66 13.11
C THR A 274 -12.81 1.20 13.11
N ASP A 275 -13.71 1.95 13.76
CA ASP A 275 -15.17 1.68 13.87
C ASP A 275 -15.87 1.40 12.50
N PHE A 276 -15.29 1.91 11.41
CA PHE A 276 -15.79 1.80 10.03
C PHE A 276 -14.95 0.91 9.11
N ASP A 277 -13.73 0.55 9.53
CA ASP A 277 -12.82 -0.35 8.83
C ASP A 277 -12.07 -1.23 9.86
N PRO A 278 -12.74 -2.26 10.38
CA PRO A 278 -12.11 -3.23 11.27
C PRO A 278 -11.07 -4.04 10.51
N LEU A 279 -10.05 -4.53 11.23
CA LEU A 279 -9.03 -5.39 10.65
C LEU A 279 -9.64 -6.60 9.95
N SER A 280 -9.07 -6.92 8.80
CA SER A 280 -9.34 -8.15 8.07
C SER A 280 -8.26 -9.18 8.35
N LEU A 281 -8.67 -10.42 8.59
CA LEU A 281 -7.82 -11.59 8.44
C LEU A 281 -8.17 -12.21 7.09
N SER A 282 -7.20 -12.24 6.18
CA SER A 282 -7.32 -12.83 4.86
C SER A 282 -6.57 -14.15 4.84
N ILE A 283 -7.29 -15.26 4.60
CA ILE A 283 -6.68 -16.59 4.48
C ILE A 283 -6.98 -17.19 3.12
N GLN A 284 -6.07 -18.05 2.64
CA GLN A 284 -6.21 -18.73 1.36
C GLN A 284 -5.78 -20.18 1.47
N TYR A 285 -6.59 -21.06 0.90
CA TYR A 285 -6.26 -22.44 0.57
C TYR A 285 -5.98 -22.46 -0.93
N ILE A 286 -4.75 -22.78 -1.34
CA ILE A 286 -4.33 -22.74 -2.75
C ILE A 286 -3.63 -24.05 -3.10
N ASN A 287 -4.22 -24.81 -4.02
CA ASN A 287 -3.64 -26.02 -4.59
C ASN A 287 -3.05 -25.71 -5.97
N ILE A 288 -1.76 -25.43 -6.06
CA ILE A 288 -1.10 -25.16 -7.35
C ILE A 288 -0.60 -26.48 -7.96
N ARG A 289 -1.29 -26.95 -9.00
CA ARG A 289 -0.86 -28.15 -9.75
C ARG A 289 -0.01 -27.71 -10.94
N LYS A 290 1.24 -28.19 -11.01
CA LYS A 290 2.10 -27.97 -12.17
C LYS A 290 1.75 -29.00 -13.26
N SER A 291 1.14 -28.55 -14.35
CA SER A 291 1.18 -29.29 -15.62
C SER A 291 2.24 -28.67 -16.55
N ASP A 292 2.65 -29.41 -17.58
CA ASP A 292 3.65 -28.95 -18.55
C ASP A 292 3.14 -27.87 -19.52
N THR A 293 1.81 -27.66 -19.59
CA THR A 293 1.18 -26.73 -20.53
C THR A 293 0.44 -25.57 -19.86
N GLU A 294 -0.25 -25.81 -18.73
CA GLU A 294 -1.08 -24.80 -18.05
C GLU A 294 -0.92 -24.83 -16.52
N ARG A 295 -1.12 -23.67 -15.87
CA ARG A 295 -1.26 -23.59 -14.41
C ARG A 295 -2.71 -23.75 -14.03
N LYS A 296 -3.09 -24.98 -13.65
CA LYS A 296 -4.36 -25.28 -13.01
C LYS A 296 -4.23 -25.08 -11.50
N SER A 297 -5.23 -24.47 -10.87
CA SER A 297 -5.24 -24.30 -9.42
C SER A 297 -6.64 -24.24 -8.83
N ASP A 298 -6.85 -25.02 -7.77
CA ASP A 298 -8.02 -24.88 -6.91
C ASP A 298 -7.69 -23.85 -5.81
N ARG A 299 -8.62 -22.92 -5.55
CA ARG A 299 -8.44 -21.84 -4.59
C ARG A 299 -9.72 -21.54 -3.84
N VAL A 300 -9.60 -21.42 -2.52
CA VAL A 300 -10.63 -20.80 -1.66
C VAL A 300 -9.96 -19.68 -0.87
N ALA A 301 -10.47 -18.46 -1.02
CA ALA A 301 -9.99 -17.28 -0.33
C ALA A 301 -11.13 -16.69 0.53
N LEU A 302 -10.86 -16.52 1.82
CA LEU A 302 -11.81 -16.14 2.85
C LEU A 302 -11.36 -14.86 3.53
N ILE A 303 -12.28 -13.92 3.70
CA ILE A 303 -12.05 -12.66 4.43
C ILE A 303 -12.88 -12.68 5.71
N PHE A 304 -12.19 -12.65 6.84
CA PHE A 304 -12.78 -12.50 8.16
C PHE A 304 -12.58 -11.06 8.65
N ARG A 305 -13.48 -10.57 9.49
CA ARG A 305 -13.39 -9.26 10.12
C ARG A 305 -13.22 -9.39 11.63
N ARG A 306 -12.36 -8.56 12.21
CA ARG A 306 -12.12 -8.50 13.65
C ARG A 306 -13.36 -8.00 14.40
N GLN A 307 -13.81 -8.76 15.38
CA GLN A 307 -14.90 -8.40 16.29
C GLN A 307 -14.40 -7.53 17.46
N GLU A 308 -15.31 -7.02 18.27
CA GLU A 308 -14.99 -6.22 19.47
C GLU A 308 -14.19 -7.03 20.51
N ASP A 309 -14.52 -8.32 20.69
CA ASP A 309 -13.78 -9.26 21.56
C ASP A 309 -12.42 -9.70 21.00
N GLY A 310 -12.10 -9.33 19.75
CA GLY A 310 -10.86 -9.67 19.06
C GLY A 310 -10.85 -10.98 18.29
N SER A 311 -11.94 -11.74 18.30
CA SER A 311 -12.16 -12.85 17.37
C SER A 311 -12.26 -12.36 15.92
N PHE A 312 -12.18 -13.28 14.95
CA PHE A 312 -12.35 -12.98 13.53
C PHE A 312 -13.48 -13.85 12.96
N CYS A 313 -14.53 -13.20 12.44
CA CYS A 313 -15.71 -13.85 11.87
C CYS A 313 -15.82 -13.61 10.35
N LEU A 314 -16.25 -14.63 9.63
CA LEU A 314 -16.27 -14.70 8.17
C LEU A 314 -17.26 -13.68 7.58
N ALA A 315 -16.78 -12.88 6.62
CA ALA A 315 -17.54 -11.78 6.01
C ALA A 315 -17.61 -11.85 4.48
N ASP A 316 -16.66 -12.54 3.83
CA ASP A 316 -16.63 -12.72 2.38
C ASP A 316 -15.92 -14.02 2.00
N VAL A 317 -16.34 -14.64 0.89
CA VAL A 317 -15.74 -15.85 0.31
C VAL A 317 -15.64 -15.70 -1.20
N SER A 318 -14.51 -16.16 -1.74
CA SER A 318 -14.34 -16.36 -3.17
C SER A 318 -13.65 -17.69 -3.43
N SER A 319 -14.10 -18.41 -4.45
CA SER A 319 -13.58 -19.74 -4.78
C SER A 319 -13.45 -19.93 -6.28
N GLU A 320 -12.39 -20.62 -6.68
CA GLU A 320 -12.10 -21.04 -8.03
C GLU A 320 -11.73 -22.53 -7.97
N PHE A 321 -12.55 -23.37 -8.61
CA PHE A 321 -12.31 -24.80 -8.74
C PHE A 321 -12.16 -25.10 -10.23
N ASP A 322 -11.08 -25.76 -10.61
CA ASP A 322 -10.90 -26.19 -11.99
C ASP A 322 -11.93 -27.30 -12.29
N LYS A 323 -12.72 -27.13 -13.35
CA LYS A 323 -13.83 -28.04 -13.68
C LYS A 323 -13.41 -29.22 -14.56
N ASP A 324 -12.24 -29.13 -15.20
CA ASP A 324 -11.76 -30.15 -16.14
C ASP A 324 -10.77 -31.08 -15.40
N TRP A 325 -11.32 -31.85 -14.45
CA TRP A 325 -10.63 -32.90 -13.67
C TRP A 325 -11.13 -34.32 -14.00
#